data_AF-A0A849DDM9-F1
#
_entry.id   AF-A0A849DDM9-F1
#
_cell.length_a   1.000
_cell.length_b   1.000
_cell.length_c   1.000
_cell.angle_alpha   90.00
_cell.angle_beta   90.00
_cell.angle_gamma   90.00
#
_symmetry.space_group_name_H-M   'P 1'
#
loop_
_entity.id
_entity.type
_entity.pdbx_description
1 polymer ?
#
loop_
_entity_poly.entity_id
_entity_poly.type
_entity_poly.pdbx_seq_one_letter_code
_entity_poly.pdbx_strand_id
1 'polypeptide(L)'
;MLDKDESYAFPWGFHIGDLRKGEDTIPLYTVSNDGGFCLLYDKVSEAKADKLLESLCLELLSTMPHESLKVDLFDFGKKKFYNLSPLQYIHLYRTAYNPKMMLALFNELEETIVSRHKEFLCCNRPTISEHNQKSKLKKMYHLVLMNLENFPTEEFDLRRIKNFVESASQAGVYIIAFGNQEIEQSESQTTQAILQHLKKIRVTQGKFAITEEIFEFVELLEDHSFESLDLDKSALMEQTLTNADLESLMNPENIKLEENTKVKS
;
A
#
# COMPACT_ATOMS: atom_id res chain seq x y z
N MET A 1 -32.96 -0.46 0.57
CA MET A 1 -31.64 0.19 0.60
C MET A 1 -31.03 -0.08 -0.77
N LEU A 2 -30.62 0.96 -1.48
CA LEU A 2 -29.90 0.80 -2.74
C LEU A 2 -28.55 0.18 -2.37
N ASP A 3 -28.35 -1.09 -2.72
CA ASP A 3 -27.01 -1.68 -2.75
C ASP A 3 -26.18 -0.78 -3.66
N LYS A 4 -25.33 0.08 -3.07
CA LYS A 4 -24.18 0.57 -3.81
C LYS A 4 -23.39 -0.69 -4.13
N ASP A 5 -23.26 -1.02 -5.41
CA ASP A 5 -22.26 -1.99 -5.87
C ASP A 5 -20.89 -1.45 -5.43
N GLU A 6 -20.50 -1.76 -4.19
CA GLU A 6 -19.18 -1.41 -3.68
C GLU A 6 -18.18 -2.22 -4.50
N SER A 7 -17.40 -1.50 -5.30
CA SER A 7 -16.32 -2.11 -6.05
C SER A 7 -15.24 -2.55 -5.08
N TYR A 8 -15.14 -3.86 -4.85
CA TYR A 8 -14.04 -4.48 -4.10
C TYR A 8 -12.77 -4.65 -4.96
N ALA A 9 -12.67 -3.97 -6.10
CA ALA A 9 -11.46 -3.99 -6.91
C ALA A 9 -10.45 -3.04 -6.28
N PHE A 10 -9.20 -3.44 -6.28
CA PHE A 10 -8.13 -2.50 -6.00
C PHE A 10 -8.12 -1.38 -7.05
N PRO A 11 -7.80 -0.12 -6.70
CA PRO A 11 -7.77 0.97 -7.66
C PRO A 11 -6.83 0.69 -8.83
N TRP A 12 -7.17 1.25 -9.99
CA TRP A 12 -6.41 1.05 -11.23
C TRP A 12 -4.99 1.62 -11.18
N GLY A 13 -4.71 2.53 -10.24
CA GLY A 13 -3.40 3.11 -10.04
C GLY A 13 -3.24 3.76 -8.66
N PHE A 14 -2.00 4.10 -8.34
CA PHE A 14 -1.62 4.88 -7.18
C PHE A 14 -1.57 6.35 -7.56
N HIS A 15 -2.41 7.17 -6.94
CA HIS A 15 -2.39 8.61 -7.12
C HIS A 15 -1.09 9.15 -6.49
N ILE A 16 -0.24 9.79 -7.29
CA ILE A 16 1.06 10.31 -6.81
C ILE A 16 1.10 11.84 -6.78
N GLY A 17 0.11 12.51 -7.35
CA GLY A 17 -0.04 13.95 -7.34
C GLY A 17 -0.82 14.46 -8.55
N ASP A 18 -0.79 15.77 -8.76
CA ASP A 18 -1.55 16.44 -9.81
C ASP A 18 -0.62 17.19 -10.77
N LEU A 19 -1.00 17.24 -12.05
CA LEU A 19 -0.49 18.22 -13.01
C LEU A 19 -1.38 19.45 -12.99
N ARG A 20 -0.77 20.63 -12.81
CA ARG A 20 -1.50 21.90 -12.70
C ARG A 20 -1.12 22.91 -13.76
N LYS A 21 -2.13 23.59 -14.30
CA LYS A 21 -2.00 24.73 -15.21
C LYS A 21 -3.11 25.74 -14.96
N GLY A 22 -2.80 26.78 -14.18
CA GLY A 22 -3.84 27.71 -13.71
C GLY A 22 -4.81 27.01 -12.77
N GLU A 23 -6.10 27.00 -13.10
CA GLU A 23 -7.14 26.27 -12.36
C GLU A 23 -7.30 24.81 -12.84
N ASP A 24 -6.71 24.45 -13.98
CA ASP A 24 -6.80 23.09 -14.52
C ASP A 24 -5.93 22.14 -13.71
N THR A 25 -6.53 21.02 -13.28
CA THR A 25 -5.89 20.00 -12.46
C THR A 25 -6.14 18.62 -13.08
N ILE A 26 -5.06 17.88 -13.34
CA ILE A 26 -5.13 16.52 -13.90
C ILE A 26 -4.44 15.57 -12.90
N PRO A 27 -5.16 14.61 -12.30
CA PRO A 27 -4.56 13.69 -11.35
C PRO A 27 -3.65 12.69 -12.08
N LEU A 28 -2.47 12.46 -11.50
CA LEU A 28 -1.43 11.62 -12.07
C LEU A 28 -1.32 10.34 -11.24
N TYR A 29 -1.50 9.21 -11.93
CA TYR A 29 -1.43 7.88 -11.33
C TYR A 29 -0.31 7.06 -11.94
N THR A 30 0.35 6.24 -11.12
CA THR A 30 1.13 5.09 -11.61
C THR A 30 0.25 3.84 -11.57
N VAL A 31 0.31 2.99 -12.59
CA VAL A 31 -0.62 1.86 -12.73
C VAL A 31 -0.38 0.76 -11.68
N SER A 32 -1.47 0.21 -11.12
CA SER A 32 -1.35 -0.80 -10.07
C SER A 32 -0.95 -2.19 -10.60
N ASN A 33 -1.11 -2.43 -11.90
CA ASN A 33 -0.71 -3.67 -12.57
C ASN A 33 0.80 -3.96 -12.46
N ASP A 34 1.62 -2.93 -12.27
CA ASP A 34 3.06 -3.07 -12.06
C ASP A 34 3.41 -3.58 -10.65
N GLY A 35 2.40 -3.81 -9.80
CA GLY A 35 2.58 -4.28 -8.44
C GLY A 35 3.05 -3.22 -7.45
N GLY A 36 3.26 -1.98 -7.90
CA GLY A 36 3.68 -0.86 -7.09
C GLY A 36 4.85 -0.11 -7.72
N PHE A 37 5.63 0.59 -6.89
CA PHE A 37 6.74 1.42 -7.37
C PHE A 37 7.80 1.60 -6.28
N CYS A 38 8.96 2.14 -6.67
CA CYS A 38 10.03 2.51 -5.77
C CYS A 38 10.19 4.04 -5.73
N LEU A 39 10.08 4.63 -4.54
CA LEU A 39 10.26 6.06 -4.29
C LEU A 39 11.66 6.34 -3.72
N LEU A 40 12.53 6.89 -4.55
CA LEU A 40 13.93 7.16 -4.21
C LEU A 40 14.16 8.65 -4.03
N TYR A 41 14.60 9.08 -2.84
CA TYR A 41 14.76 10.50 -2.52
C TYR A 41 16.18 10.85 -2.09
N ASP A 42 16.60 12.11 -2.30
CA ASP A 42 17.75 12.64 -1.59
C ASP A 42 17.36 13.04 -0.15
N LYS A 43 18.37 13.25 0.70
CA LYS A 43 18.16 13.55 2.12
C LYS A 43 17.28 14.78 2.37
N VAL A 44 17.38 15.81 1.51
CA VAL A 44 16.57 17.03 1.66
C VAL A 44 15.11 16.82 1.26
N SER A 45 14.82 15.77 0.48
CA SER A 45 13.47 15.44 0.01
C SER A 45 12.76 14.38 0.86
N GLU A 46 13.42 13.80 1.88
CA GLU A 46 12.86 12.73 2.74
C GLU A 46 11.47 13.11 3.29
N ALA A 47 11.33 14.30 3.89
CA ALA A 47 10.06 14.74 4.44
C ALA A 47 8.95 14.88 3.38
N LYS A 48 9.31 15.23 2.13
CA LYS A 48 8.35 15.33 1.02
C LYS A 48 7.93 13.94 0.53
N ALA A 49 8.86 13.00 0.48
CA ALA A 49 8.59 11.60 0.16
C ALA A 49 7.68 10.94 1.22
N ASP A 50 8.00 11.12 2.51
CA ASP A 50 7.18 10.60 3.61
C ASP A 50 5.76 11.16 3.57
N LYS A 51 5.60 12.46 3.25
CA LYS A 51 4.28 13.08 3.09
C LYS A 51 3.44 12.44 1.99
N LEU A 52 4.05 12.18 0.83
CA LEU A 52 3.38 11.52 -0.28
C LEU A 52 2.96 10.11 0.09
N LEU A 53 3.86 9.31 0.68
CA LEU A 53 3.58 7.94 1.09
C LEU A 53 2.43 7.87 2.09
N GLU A 54 2.43 8.75 3.10
CA GLU A 54 1.37 8.81 4.10
C GLU A 54 0.02 9.22 3.50
N SER A 55 0.02 10.22 2.61
CA SER A 55 -1.20 10.70 1.94
C SER A 55 -1.80 9.62 1.04
N LEU A 56 -0.97 8.94 0.25
CA LEU A 56 -1.35 7.86 -0.63
C LEU A 56 -1.97 6.69 0.16
N CYS A 57 -1.35 6.30 1.28
CA CYS A 57 -1.89 5.22 2.11
C CYS A 57 -3.26 5.57 2.68
N LEU A 58 -3.43 6.80 3.19
CA LEU A 58 -4.69 7.26 3.76
C LEU A 58 -5.78 7.41 2.69
N GLU A 59 -5.42 7.92 1.50
CA GLU A 59 -6.35 8.01 0.38
C GLU A 59 -6.88 6.63 -0.02
N LEU A 60 -5.99 5.65 -0.20
CA LEU A 60 -6.39 4.27 -0.51
C LEU A 60 -7.26 3.66 0.59
N LEU A 61 -6.90 3.83 1.86
CA LEU A 61 -7.70 3.31 2.98
C LEU A 61 -9.07 3.98 3.10
N SER A 62 -9.18 5.27 2.77
CA SER A 62 -10.43 6.04 2.85
C SER A 62 -11.40 5.78 1.69
N THR A 63 -10.87 5.28 0.55
CA THR A 63 -11.62 5.04 -0.69
C THR A 63 -12.02 3.58 -0.86
N MET A 64 -11.26 2.66 -0.26
CA MET A 64 -11.53 1.23 -0.27
C MET A 64 -12.60 0.86 0.77
N PRO A 65 -13.41 -0.19 0.53
CA PRO A 65 -14.32 -0.71 1.55
C PRO A 65 -13.60 -1.07 2.85
N HIS A 66 -14.29 -0.99 3.99
CA HIS A 66 -13.69 -1.30 5.29
C HIS A 66 -13.12 -2.73 5.33
N GLU A 67 -11.99 -2.90 6.02
CA GLU A 67 -11.21 -4.15 6.12
C GLU A 67 -10.82 -4.79 4.78
N SER A 68 -11.01 -4.10 3.65
CA SER A 68 -10.61 -4.63 2.34
C SER A 68 -9.15 -4.34 2.02
N LEU A 69 -8.49 -3.39 2.70
CA LEU A 69 -7.08 -3.05 2.52
C LEU A 69 -6.40 -2.93 3.88
N LYS A 70 -5.17 -3.44 3.97
CA LYS A 70 -4.26 -3.25 5.10
C LYS A 70 -2.92 -2.71 4.62
N VAL A 71 -2.32 -1.85 5.41
CA VAL A 71 -0.96 -1.32 5.20
C VAL A 71 0.02 -2.01 6.13
N ASP A 72 1.06 -2.63 5.57
CA ASP A 72 2.12 -3.31 6.30
C ASP A 72 3.47 -2.59 6.03
N LEU A 73 4.10 -2.03 7.06
CA LEU A 73 5.37 -1.30 6.98
C LEU A 73 6.54 -2.14 7.49
N PHE A 74 7.59 -2.23 6.68
CA PHE A 74 8.93 -2.66 7.10
C PHE A 74 9.80 -1.43 7.38
N ASP A 75 10.01 -1.08 8.65
CA ASP A 75 10.89 0.05 9.03
C ASP A 75 11.43 -0.08 10.47
N PHE A 76 12.74 -0.10 10.63
CA PHE A 76 13.45 -0.04 11.93
C PHE A 76 13.67 1.39 12.44
N GLY A 77 13.33 2.38 11.62
CA GLY A 77 13.60 3.78 11.87
C GLY A 77 12.70 4.41 12.94
N LYS A 78 12.86 5.73 13.09
CA LYS A 78 11.93 6.53 13.88
C LYS A 78 10.56 6.50 13.23
N LYS A 79 9.52 6.59 14.05
CA LYS A 79 8.14 6.69 13.61
C LYS A 79 7.97 7.86 12.61
N LYS A 80 7.66 7.55 11.34
CA LYS A 80 7.48 8.54 10.26
C LYS A 80 6.01 8.89 10.01
N PHE A 81 5.13 7.87 9.99
CA PHE A 81 3.73 8.01 9.62
C PHE A 81 2.81 8.15 10.84
N TYR A 82 2.70 9.36 11.36
CA TYR A 82 1.92 9.66 12.56
C TYR A 82 0.41 9.50 12.35
N ASN A 83 -0.12 9.86 11.17
CA ASN A 83 -1.54 9.78 10.85
C ASN A 83 -2.00 8.35 10.53
N LEU A 84 -1.08 7.46 10.13
CA LEU A 84 -1.39 6.02 10.01
C LEU A 84 -1.43 5.31 11.36
N SER A 85 -0.79 5.87 12.39
CA SER A 85 -0.60 5.18 13.66
C SER A 85 -1.88 4.85 14.44
N PRO A 86 -2.91 5.71 14.47
CA PRO A 86 -4.20 5.34 15.07
C PRO A 86 -4.83 4.09 14.43
N LEU A 87 -4.53 3.82 13.15
CA LEU A 87 -5.10 2.69 12.43
C LEU A 87 -4.53 1.33 12.85
N GLN A 88 -3.49 1.32 13.70
CA GLN A 88 -2.99 0.09 14.33
C GLN A 88 -4.01 -0.54 15.28
N TYR A 89 -4.82 0.29 15.95
CA TYR A 89 -5.84 -0.17 16.91
C TYR A 89 -6.97 -0.96 16.25
N ILE A 90 -7.24 -0.69 14.97
CA ILE A 90 -8.24 -1.41 14.16
C ILE A 90 -7.56 -2.33 13.12
N HIS A 91 -6.28 -2.66 13.32
CA HIS A 91 -5.51 -3.60 12.51
C HIS A 91 -5.37 -3.29 11.00
N LEU A 92 -5.69 -2.06 10.56
CA LEU A 92 -5.50 -1.61 9.17
C LEU A 92 -4.07 -1.13 8.89
N TYR A 93 -3.26 -0.90 9.92
CA TYR A 93 -1.85 -0.57 9.78
C TYR A 93 -1.00 -1.42 10.73
N ARG A 94 0.12 -1.96 10.23
CA ARG A 94 1.10 -2.72 11.03
C ARG A 94 2.51 -2.28 10.70
N THR A 95 3.38 -2.18 11.71
CA THR A 95 4.81 -1.91 11.51
C THR A 95 5.64 -3.08 12.05
N ALA A 96 6.52 -3.62 11.22
CA ALA A 96 7.58 -4.53 11.61
C ALA A 96 8.87 -3.73 11.82
N TYR A 97 9.30 -3.61 13.09
CA TYR A 97 10.38 -2.71 13.53
C TYR A 97 11.56 -3.43 14.20
N ASN A 98 11.62 -4.77 14.14
CA ASN A 98 12.81 -5.55 14.49
C ASN A 98 12.93 -6.79 13.58
N PRO A 99 14.11 -7.43 13.49
CA PRO A 99 14.34 -8.54 12.56
C PRO A 99 13.32 -9.67 12.69
N LYS A 100 12.96 -10.06 13.92
CA LYS A 100 11.97 -11.12 14.18
C LYS A 100 10.59 -10.76 13.62
N MET A 101 10.14 -9.53 13.81
CA MET A 101 8.86 -9.06 13.28
C MET A 101 8.87 -8.94 11.76
N MET A 102 9.99 -8.51 11.17
CA MET A 102 10.11 -8.43 9.71
C MET A 102 10.10 -9.80 9.06
N LEU A 103 10.84 -10.76 9.60
CA LEU A 103 10.80 -12.14 9.12
C LEU A 103 9.39 -12.73 9.25
N ALA A 104 8.70 -12.49 10.37
CA ALA A 104 7.32 -12.95 10.56
C ALA A 104 6.36 -12.34 9.54
N LEU A 105 6.37 -11.00 9.37
CA LEU A 105 5.53 -10.31 8.40
C LEU A 105 5.83 -10.76 6.96
N PHE A 106 7.11 -10.93 6.61
CA PHE A 106 7.49 -11.43 5.29
C PHE A 106 6.94 -12.83 5.04
N ASN A 107 7.10 -13.75 5.99
CA ASN A 107 6.58 -15.12 5.87
C ASN A 107 5.04 -15.14 5.77
N GLU A 108 4.33 -14.31 6.54
CA GLU A 108 2.86 -14.18 6.45
C GLU A 108 2.40 -13.68 5.08
N LEU A 109 3.09 -12.68 4.52
CA LEU A 109 2.79 -12.16 3.18
C LEU A 109 3.13 -13.21 2.09
N GLU A 110 4.25 -13.92 2.22
CA GLU A 110 4.63 -15.00 1.30
C GLU A 110 3.60 -16.14 1.32
N GLU A 111 3.14 -16.57 2.50
CA GLU A 111 2.06 -17.56 2.64
C GLU A 111 0.75 -17.06 2.03
N THR A 112 0.42 -15.78 2.22
CA THR A 112 -0.75 -15.15 1.60
C THR A 112 -0.65 -15.19 0.08
N ILE A 113 0.50 -14.86 -0.50
CA ILE A 113 0.71 -14.92 -1.95
C ILE A 113 0.58 -16.36 -2.46
N VAL A 114 1.28 -17.31 -1.81
CA VAL A 114 1.30 -18.71 -2.22
C VAL A 114 -0.08 -19.36 -2.12
N SER A 115 -0.81 -19.14 -1.02
CA SER A 115 -2.16 -19.67 -0.84
C SER A 115 -3.12 -19.11 -1.89
N ARG A 116 -3.03 -17.81 -2.19
CA ARG A 116 -3.91 -17.18 -3.20
C ARG A 116 -3.69 -17.73 -4.59
N HIS A 117 -2.43 -17.90 -5.01
CA HIS A 117 -2.09 -18.55 -6.27
C HIS A 117 -2.59 -20.00 -6.37
N LYS A 118 -2.57 -20.74 -5.26
CA LYS A 118 -3.03 -22.14 -5.23
C LYS A 118 -4.55 -22.29 -5.15
N GLU A 119 -5.24 -21.39 -4.46
CA GLU A 119 -6.63 -21.58 -4.05
C GLU A 119 -7.63 -20.70 -4.80
N PHE A 120 -7.24 -19.49 -5.21
CA PHE A 120 -8.17 -18.50 -5.78
C PHE A 120 -7.89 -18.14 -7.23
N LEU A 121 -6.61 -18.06 -7.61
CA LEU A 121 -6.21 -17.61 -8.93
C LEU A 121 -6.28 -18.74 -9.96
N CYS A 122 -6.87 -18.45 -11.12
CA CYS A 122 -6.93 -19.38 -12.24
C CYS A 122 -7.04 -18.63 -13.56
N CYS A 123 -7.06 -19.34 -14.70
CA CYS A 123 -7.14 -18.71 -16.03
C CYS A 123 -8.34 -17.74 -16.21
N ASN A 124 -9.44 -17.95 -15.49
CA ASN A 124 -10.65 -17.10 -15.57
C ASN A 124 -10.71 -16.00 -14.49
N ARG A 125 -9.74 -16.01 -13.55
CA ARG A 125 -9.56 -15.08 -12.44
C ARG A 125 -8.05 -14.95 -12.14
N PRO A 126 -7.26 -14.33 -13.02
CA PRO A 126 -5.81 -14.20 -12.84
C PRO A 126 -5.39 -13.34 -11.65
N THR A 127 -6.28 -12.50 -11.11
CA THR A 127 -5.95 -11.58 -10.01
C THR A 127 -6.95 -11.65 -8.85
N ILE A 128 -6.51 -11.23 -7.66
CA ILE A 128 -7.40 -11.07 -6.51
C ILE A 128 -8.44 -9.98 -6.74
N SER A 129 -8.13 -8.92 -7.50
CA SER A 129 -9.15 -7.95 -7.92
C SER A 129 -10.30 -8.62 -8.65
N GLU A 130 -10.01 -9.48 -9.62
CA GLU A 130 -11.07 -10.21 -10.32
C GLU A 130 -11.80 -11.22 -9.45
N HIS A 131 -11.09 -11.92 -8.57
CA HIS A 131 -11.72 -12.82 -7.60
C HIS A 131 -12.67 -12.04 -6.69
N ASN A 132 -12.25 -10.90 -6.14
CA ASN A 132 -13.03 -10.06 -5.26
C ASN A 132 -14.24 -9.45 -5.95
N GLN A 133 -14.18 -9.18 -7.25
CA GLN A 133 -15.36 -8.72 -8.00
C GLN A 133 -16.42 -9.82 -8.14
N LYS A 134 -16.00 -11.07 -8.36
CA LYS A 134 -16.93 -12.18 -8.68
C LYS A 134 -17.34 -13.02 -7.47
N SER A 135 -16.54 -13.06 -6.41
CA SER A 135 -16.72 -13.91 -5.24
C SER A 135 -17.50 -13.23 -4.13
N LYS A 136 -18.29 -14.00 -3.36
CA LYS A 136 -18.86 -13.55 -2.08
C LYS A 136 -17.81 -13.48 -0.97
N LEU A 137 -16.84 -14.39 -1.00
CA LEU A 137 -15.71 -14.40 -0.06
C LEU A 137 -14.62 -13.47 -0.59
N LYS A 138 -14.67 -12.21 -0.16
CA LYS A 138 -13.67 -11.18 -0.47
C LYS A 138 -12.37 -11.47 0.29
N LYS A 139 -11.24 -11.06 -0.29
CA LYS A 139 -9.90 -11.19 0.27
C LYS A 139 -9.29 -9.80 0.44
N MET A 140 -8.77 -9.53 1.62
CA MET A 140 -8.10 -8.28 1.95
C MET A 140 -6.86 -8.05 1.05
N TYR A 141 -6.66 -6.85 0.55
CA TYR A 141 -5.43 -6.44 -0.12
C TYR A 141 -4.37 -6.04 0.91
N HIS A 142 -3.11 -6.15 0.52
CA HIS A 142 -1.98 -5.65 1.32
C HIS A 142 -1.25 -4.58 0.54
N LEU A 143 -1.05 -3.41 1.14
CA LEU A 143 -0.11 -2.40 0.69
C LEU A 143 1.12 -2.46 1.57
N VAL A 144 2.24 -2.89 0.99
CA VAL A 144 3.51 -3.09 1.67
C VAL A 144 4.39 -1.88 1.46
N LEU A 145 4.65 -1.13 2.53
CA LEU A 145 5.66 -0.09 2.54
C LEU A 145 7.00 -0.70 2.95
N MET A 146 8.00 -0.64 2.09
CA MET A 146 9.30 -1.27 2.33
C MET A 146 10.42 -0.23 2.37
N ASN A 147 10.87 0.14 3.56
CA ASN A 147 12.04 1.00 3.72
C ASN A 147 13.31 0.20 3.38
N LEU A 148 13.87 0.40 2.19
CA LEU A 148 15.04 -0.33 1.70
C LEU A 148 16.32 -0.04 2.49
N GLU A 149 16.38 1.08 3.21
CA GLU A 149 17.52 1.39 4.08
C GLU A 149 17.53 0.51 5.34
N ASN A 150 16.35 0.00 5.75
CA ASN A 150 16.16 -0.77 6.98
C ASN A 150 15.70 -2.21 6.74
N PHE A 151 15.35 -2.58 5.51
CA PHE A 151 14.88 -3.92 5.18
C PHE A 151 16.06 -4.92 5.22
N PRO A 152 15.98 -6.04 5.97
CA PRO A 152 17.09 -6.94 6.22
C PRO A 152 17.31 -7.87 5.02
N THR A 153 17.76 -7.29 3.92
CA THR A 153 17.91 -7.98 2.63
C THR A 153 18.88 -9.16 2.66
N GLU A 154 19.81 -9.17 3.61
CA GLU A 154 20.78 -10.25 3.81
C GLU A 154 20.18 -11.48 4.52
N GLU A 155 19.07 -11.32 5.23
CA GLU A 155 18.39 -12.42 5.93
C GLU A 155 17.46 -13.24 5.00
N PHE A 156 17.17 -12.71 3.81
CA PHE A 156 16.28 -13.33 2.84
C PHE A 156 17.05 -13.92 1.67
N ASP A 157 16.71 -15.15 1.31
CA ASP A 157 17.21 -15.78 0.10
C ASP A 157 16.73 -15.01 -1.16
N LEU A 158 17.64 -14.81 -2.12
CA LEU A 158 17.38 -14.05 -3.35
C LEU A 158 16.19 -14.61 -4.15
N ARG A 159 16.04 -15.93 -4.21
CA ARG A 159 14.95 -16.56 -4.95
C ARG A 159 13.62 -16.28 -4.27
N ARG A 160 13.58 -16.25 -2.94
CA ARG A 160 12.37 -15.87 -2.19
C ARG A 160 11.94 -14.44 -2.50
N ILE A 161 12.88 -13.49 -2.50
CA ILE A 161 12.58 -12.09 -2.83
C ILE A 161 12.07 -11.96 -4.27
N LYS A 162 12.71 -12.61 -5.25
CA LYS A 162 12.25 -12.59 -6.65
C LYS A 162 10.84 -13.14 -6.79
N ASN A 163 10.59 -14.33 -6.25
CA ASN A 163 9.27 -14.94 -6.28
C ASN A 163 8.22 -14.07 -5.60
N PHE A 164 8.59 -13.42 -4.48
CA PHE A 164 7.72 -12.53 -3.73
C PHE A 164 7.28 -11.34 -4.59
N VAL A 165 8.23 -10.56 -5.14
CA VAL A 165 7.89 -9.37 -5.93
C VAL A 165 7.14 -9.73 -7.22
N GLU A 166 7.57 -10.79 -7.92
CA GLU A 166 6.95 -11.23 -9.19
C GLU A 166 5.51 -11.73 -9.03
N SER A 167 5.17 -12.31 -7.88
CA SER A 167 3.86 -12.94 -7.65
C SER A 167 2.89 -12.08 -6.84
N ALA A 168 3.37 -11.00 -6.23
CA ALA A 168 2.63 -10.19 -5.26
C ALA A 168 1.38 -9.54 -5.84
N SER A 169 1.50 -8.84 -6.97
CA SER A 169 0.43 -8.00 -7.53
C SER A 169 -0.83 -8.80 -7.86
N GLN A 170 -0.67 -9.94 -8.56
CA GLN A 170 -1.76 -10.85 -8.89
C GLN A 170 -2.44 -11.40 -7.62
N ALA A 171 -1.66 -11.65 -6.58
CA ALA A 171 -2.15 -12.07 -5.27
C ALA A 171 -2.70 -10.92 -4.41
N GLY A 172 -2.84 -9.70 -4.94
CA GLY A 172 -3.40 -8.55 -4.21
C GLY A 172 -2.48 -8.00 -3.13
N VAL A 173 -1.18 -8.20 -3.27
CA VAL A 173 -0.12 -7.58 -2.46
C VAL A 173 0.60 -6.57 -3.35
N TYR A 174 0.59 -5.30 -2.96
CA TYR A 174 1.21 -4.21 -3.70
C TYR A 174 2.37 -3.63 -2.89
N ILE A 175 3.50 -3.33 -3.52
CA ILE A 175 4.76 -2.99 -2.85
C ILE A 175 5.18 -1.59 -3.24
N ILE A 176 5.25 -0.70 -2.25
CA ILE A 176 5.91 0.60 -2.39
C ILE A 176 7.22 0.53 -1.63
N ALA A 177 8.31 0.35 -2.36
CA ALA A 177 9.66 0.42 -1.81
C ALA A 177 10.09 1.89 -1.71
N PHE A 178 10.86 2.26 -0.70
CA PHE A 178 11.36 3.63 -0.57
C PHE A 178 12.71 3.68 0.15
N GLY A 179 13.46 4.75 -0.08
CA GLY A 179 14.75 4.98 0.57
C GLY A 179 15.58 6.05 -0.11
N ASN A 180 16.74 6.33 0.46
CA ASN A 180 17.72 7.22 -0.15
C ASN A 180 18.16 6.74 -1.55
N GLN A 181 18.32 7.64 -2.51
CA GLN A 181 18.81 7.35 -3.88
C GLN A 181 20.15 6.58 -3.90
N GLU A 182 21.00 6.73 -2.89
CA GLU A 182 22.25 5.96 -2.75
C GLU A 182 22.03 4.44 -2.73
N ILE A 183 20.82 3.98 -2.37
CA ILE A 183 20.46 2.56 -2.35
C ILE A 183 20.56 1.90 -3.74
N GLU A 184 20.51 2.69 -4.82
CA GLU A 184 20.71 2.17 -6.18
C GLU A 184 22.12 1.58 -6.38
N GLN A 185 23.09 2.01 -5.57
CA GLN A 185 24.46 1.51 -5.59
C GLN A 185 24.68 0.32 -4.64
N SER A 186 23.63 -0.20 -4.00
CA SER A 186 23.74 -1.31 -3.06
C SER A 186 24.32 -2.56 -3.70
N GLU A 187 25.29 -3.20 -3.03
CA GLU A 187 25.87 -4.49 -3.43
C GLU A 187 24.91 -5.67 -3.17
N SER A 188 23.84 -5.45 -2.41
CA SER A 188 22.84 -6.45 -2.07
C SER A 188 22.05 -6.88 -3.31
N GLN A 189 22.22 -8.14 -3.73
CA GLN A 189 21.48 -8.71 -4.86
C GLN A 189 19.97 -8.72 -4.64
N THR A 190 19.53 -8.84 -3.39
CA THR A 190 18.12 -8.81 -2.98
C THR A 190 17.55 -7.39 -3.09
N THR A 191 18.30 -6.37 -2.67
CA THR A 191 17.93 -4.96 -2.92
C THR A 191 17.81 -4.68 -4.41
N GLN A 192 18.81 -5.11 -5.19
CA GLN A 192 18.81 -4.91 -6.63
C GLN A 192 17.65 -5.63 -7.33
N ALA A 193 17.27 -6.83 -6.87
CA ALA A 193 16.10 -7.54 -7.40
C ALA A 193 14.80 -6.75 -7.18
N ILE A 194 14.62 -6.13 -6.01
CA ILE A 194 13.44 -5.28 -5.72
C ILE A 194 13.46 -4.04 -6.62
N LEU A 195 14.62 -3.36 -6.70
CA LEU A 195 14.79 -2.14 -7.49
C LEU A 195 14.62 -2.36 -8.99
N GLN A 196 14.97 -3.54 -9.51
CA GLN A 196 14.82 -3.89 -10.93
C GLN A 196 13.37 -4.25 -11.29
N HIS A 197 12.59 -4.73 -10.33
CA HIS A 197 11.20 -5.12 -10.55
C HIS A 197 10.26 -3.91 -10.52
N LEU A 198 10.51 -2.95 -9.62
CA LEU A 198 9.62 -1.81 -9.40
C LEU A 198 10.06 -0.58 -10.22
N LYS A 199 9.08 0.08 -10.85
CA LYS A 199 9.28 1.38 -11.49
C LYS A 199 9.80 2.42 -10.50
N LYS A 200 10.68 3.31 -10.93
CA LYS A 200 11.38 4.24 -10.03
C LYS A 200 10.88 5.68 -10.17
N ILE A 201 10.38 6.24 -9.08
CA ILE A 201 10.11 7.67 -8.95
C ILE A 201 11.24 8.29 -8.14
N ARG A 202 11.96 9.26 -8.71
CA ARG A 202 13.06 9.94 -8.03
C ARG A 202 12.66 11.33 -7.55
N VAL A 203 13.06 11.69 -6.33
CA VAL A 203 12.87 13.03 -5.76
C VAL A 203 14.23 13.64 -5.41
N THR A 204 14.63 14.66 -6.16
CA THR A 204 15.92 15.35 -5.96
C THR A 204 15.66 16.83 -5.76
N GLN A 205 16.20 17.40 -4.68
CA GLN A 205 16.02 18.79 -4.29
C GLN A 205 14.54 19.22 -4.27
N GLY A 206 13.69 18.34 -3.75
CA GLY A 206 12.24 18.53 -3.64
C GLY A 206 11.46 18.39 -4.96
N LYS A 207 12.11 18.07 -6.08
CA LYS A 207 11.47 17.89 -7.39
C LYS A 207 11.34 16.43 -7.75
N PHE A 208 10.15 16.04 -8.19
CA PHE A 208 9.87 14.69 -8.67
C PHE A 208 10.29 14.57 -10.15
N ALA A 209 11.04 13.53 -10.47
CA ALA A 209 11.36 13.15 -11.84
C ALA A 209 10.22 12.29 -12.38
N ILE A 210 9.26 12.93 -13.05
CA ILE A 210 8.19 12.24 -13.77
C ILE A 210 8.72 11.88 -15.16
N THR A 211 8.88 10.58 -15.42
CA THR A 211 9.40 10.02 -16.68
C THR A 211 8.30 9.30 -17.44
N GLU A 212 8.53 8.96 -18.71
CA GLU A 212 7.60 8.18 -19.54
C GLU A 212 7.24 6.82 -18.92
N GLU A 213 8.15 6.24 -18.15
CA GLU A 213 7.92 5.00 -17.40
C GLU A 213 6.80 5.15 -16.35
N ILE A 214 6.71 6.33 -15.73
CA ILE A 214 5.74 6.67 -14.69
C ILE A 214 4.45 7.23 -15.29
N PHE A 215 4.57 8.06 -16.32
CA PHE A 215 3.46 8.74 -16.96
C PHE A 215 3.71 8.89 -18.45
N GLU A 216 2.92 8.20 -19.28
CA GLU A 216 3.14 8.11 -20.72
C GLU A 216 3.04 9.45 -21.46
N PHE A 217 2.28 10.42 -20.91
CA PHE A 217 2.05 11.74 -21.52
C PHE A 217 2.99 12.81 -20.96
N VAL A 218 4.30 12.54 -20.94
CA VAL A 218 5.30 13.48 -20.38
C VAL A 218 5.30 14.85 -21.07
N GLU A 219 4.80 14.96 -22.29
CA GLU A 219 4.62 16.23 -23.01
C GLU A 219 3.73 17.22 -22.25
N LEU A 220 2.80 16.74 -21.40
CA LEU A 220 1.99 17.60 -20.55
C LEU A 220 2.82 18.33 -19.48
N LEU A 221 4.03 17.86 -19.18
CA LEU A 221 4.96 18.54 -18.27
C LEU A 221 5.63 19.77 -18.90
N GLU A 222 5.46 19.99 -20.21
CA GLU A 222 5.97 21.20 -20.87
C GLU A 222 5.19 22.45 -20.45
N ASP A 223 3.89 22.31 -20.16
CA ASP A 223 2.99 23.41 -19.82
C ASP A 223 2.23 23.23 -18.50
N HIS A 224 2.37 22.08 -17.83
CA HIS A 224 1.86 21.85 -16.47
C HIS A 224 2.99 21.65 -15.45
N SER A 225 2.76 22.11 -14.22
CA SER A 225 3.65 21.81 -13.09
C SER A 225 3.11 20.63 -12.28
N PHE A 226 3.98 19.66 -11.97
CA PHE A 226 3.64 18.57 -11.07
C PHE A 226 3.68 18.99 -9.60
N GLU A 227 2.58 18.74 -8.90
CA GLU A 227 2.45 18.87 -7.45
C GLU A 227 2.25 17.48 -6.84
N SER A 228 3.17 17.07 -5.98
CA SER A 228 3.09 15.78 -5.29
C SER A 228 1.91 15.73 -4.33
N LEU A 229 1.32 14.55 -4.18
CA LEU A 229 0.23 14.31 -3.25
C LEU A 229 0.55 14.77 -1.80
N ASP A 230 -0.21 15.74 -1.30
CA ASP A 230 -0.17 16.23 0.09
C ASP A 230 -1.61 16.56 0.51
N LEU A 231 -2.38 15.53 0.88
CA LEU A 231 -3.79 15.63 1.20
C LEU A 231 -4.02 16.01 2.67
N ASP A 232 -5.26 16.39 3.02
CA ASP A 232 -5.65 16.55 4.43
C ASP A 232 -5.73 15.18 5.11
N LYS A 233 -4.62 14.78 5.71
CA LYS A 233 -4.43 13.48 6.35
C LYS A 233 -5.36 13.28 7.54
N SER A 234 -5.73 14.35 8.25
CA SER A 234 -6.64 14.26 9.39
C SER A 234 -8.05 13.94 8.90
N ALA A 235 -8.51 14.60 7.85
CA ALA A 235 -9.80 14.30 7.22
C ALA A 235 -9.85 12.88 6.65
N LEU A 236 -8.79 12.42 5.94
CA LEU A 236 -8.74 11.06 5.40
C LEU A 236 -8.70 9.98 6.50
N MET A 237 -7.99 10.23 7.59
CA MET A 237 -7.97 9.35 8.75
C MET A 237 -9.37 9.28 9.37
N GLU A 238 -10.06 10.41 9.55
CA GLU A 238 -11.41 10.44 10.09
C GLU A 238 -12.37 9.66 9.20
N GLN A 239 -12.33 9.90 7.89
CA GLN A 239 -13.11 9.14 6.91
C GLN A 239 -12.83 7.63 6.99
N THR A 240 -11.57 7.23 7.13
CA THR A 240 -11.20 5.80 7.28
C THR A 240 -11.83 5.19 8.55
N LEU A 241 -11.86 5.94 9.66
CA LEU A 241 -12.48 5.52 10.91
C LEU A 241 -14.02 5.51 10.82
N THR A 242 -14.63 6.45 10.08
CA THR A 242 -16.07 6.46 9.82
C THR A 242 -16.49 5.27 8.95
N ASN A 243 -15.71 4.95 7.91
CA ASN A 243 -15.95 3.76 7.07
C ASN A 243 -15.90 2.47 7.90
N ALA A 244 -15.11 2.44 8.98
CA ALA A 244 -15.05 1.33 9.92
C ALA A 244 -16.30 1.13 10.77
N ASP A 245 -17.28 2.04 10.65
CA ASP A 245 -18.53 2.03 11.41
C ASP A 245 -18.26 1.80 12.91
N LEU A 246 -17.26 2.50 13.45
CA LEU A 246 -16.89 2.40 14.86
C LEU A 246 -18.08 2.76 15.80
N GLU A 247 -19.05 3.53 15.30
CA GLU A 247 -20.31 3.78 16.01
C GLU A 247 -21.19 2.53 16.12
N SER A 248 -21.24 1.63 15.12
CA SER A 248 -21.98 0.37 15.25
C SER A 248 -21.27 -0.70 16.09
N LEU A 249 -19.93 -0.64 16.19
CA LEU A 249 -19.12 -1.45 17.10
C LEU A 249 -19.25 -1.01 18.57
N MET A 250 -19.52 0.28 18.81
CA MET A 250 -19.81 0.82 20.14
C MET A 250 -21.31 0.86 20.48
N ASN A 251 -22.19 0.43 19.58
CA ASN A 251 -23.63 0.39 19.82
C ASN A 251 -23.97 -0.76 20.79
N PRO A 252 -24.48 -0.47 22.01
CA PRO A 252 -24.78 -1.50 23.01
C PRO A 252 -25.78 -2.56 22.51
N GLU A 253 -26.59 -2.24 21.51
CA GLU A 253 -27.58 -3.15 20.91
C GLU A 253 -26.94 -4.25 20.04
N ASN A 254 -25.70 -4.07 19.56
CA ASN A 254 -24.96 -5.07 18.79
C ASN A 254 -24.11 -6.01 19.66
N ILE A 255 -23.96 -5.71 20.96
CA ILE A 255 -23.34 -6.61 21.94
C ILE A 255 -24.38 -7.67 22.31
N LYS A 256 -24.54 -8.68 21.45
CA LYS A 256 -25.23 -9.92 21.83
C LYS A 256 -24.35 -10.66 22.84
N LEU A 257 -24.58 -10.40 24.12
CA LEU A 257 -24.20 -11.34 25.17
C LEU A 257 -24.81 -12.70 24.79
N GLU A 258 -23.96 -13.71 24.59
CA GLU A 258 -24.41 -15.08 24.42
C GLU A 258 -25.18 -15.52 25.67
N GLU A 259 -26.50 -15.38 25.67
CA GLU A 259 -27.38 -16.04 26.62
C GLU A 259 -27.40 -17.53 26.30
N ASN A 260 -26.35 -18.28 26.66
CA ASN A 260 -26.44 -19.74 26.78
C ASN A 260 -25.31 -20.33 27.64
N THR A 261 -25.44 -20.18 28.95
CA THR A 261 -25.02 -21.24 29.88
C THR A 261 -26.04 -21.39 31.00
N LYS A 262 -27.20 -21.96 30.66
CA LYS A 262 -28.02 -22.65 31.66
C LYS A 262 -27.19 -23.83 32.18
N VAL A 263 -26.58 -23.66 33.35
CA VAL A 263 -26.10 -24.77 34.17
C VAL A 263 -27.32 -25.59 34.55
N LYS A 264 -27.40 -26.84 34.07
CA LYS A 264 -28.38 -27.80 34.58
C LYS A 264 -27.94 -28.19 35.99
N SER A 265 -28.73 -27.78 36.97
CA SER A 265 -28.77 -28.34 38.33
C SER A 265 -29.29 -29.77 38.33
#